data_AF-A0A5E4K1Q2-F1
#
_entry.id   AF-A0A5E4K1Q2-F1
#
_cell.length_a   1.000
_cell.length_b   1.000
_cell.length_c   1.000
_cell.angle_alpha   90.00
_cell.angle_beta   90.00
_cell.angle_gamma   90.00
#
_symmetry.space_group_name_H-M   'P 1'
#
loop_
_entity.id
_entity.type
_entity.pdbx_description
1 polymer ?
#
loop_
_entity_poly.entity_id
_entity_poly.type
_entity_poly.pdbx_seq_one_letter_code
_entity_poly.pdbx_strand_id
1 'polypeptide(L)' 'MKRDGEIIIHLENVSKYYPMGDTIVKAVNGVTISVEKGDFVVLMGPSGS' A
#
# COMPACT_ATOMS: atom_id res chain seq x y z
N MET A 1 23.22 18.95 3.95
CA MET A 1 22.60 17.62 4.15
C MET A 1 21.12 17.84 4.38
N LYS A 2 20.27 17.52 3.40
CA LYS A 2 18.84 17.35 3.69
C LYS A 2 18.75 16.13 4.60
N ARG A 3 18.09 16.26 5.75
CA ARG A 3 17.68 15.07 6.51
C ARG A 3 16.70 14.34 5.60
N ASP A 4 16.98 13.09 5.27
CA ASP A 4 15.96 12.22 4.67
C ASP A 4 14.72 12.31 5.56
N GLY A 5 13.54 12.49 4.96
CA GLY A 5 12.31 12.71 5.71
C GLY A 5 12.06 11.53 6.66
N GLU A 6 11.58 11.83 7.86
CA GLU A 6 11.20 10.80 8.83
C GLU A 6 10.10 9.90 8.20
N ILE A 7 10.41 8.64 7.90
CA ILE A 7 9.40 7.67 7.42
C ILE A 7 8.45 7.38 8.57
N ILE A 8 7.16 7.69 8.38
CA ILE A 8 6.11 7.50 9.38
C ILE A 8 5.16 6.35 9.05
N ILE A 9 5.13 5.91 7.79
CA ILE A 9 4.38 4.73 7.35
C ILE A 9 5.32 3.90 6.49
N HIS A 10 5.45 2.62 6.81
CA HIS A 10 6.22 1.66 6.03
C HIS A 10 5.44 0.36 5.91
N LEU A 11 5.20 -0.07 4.67
CA LEU A 11 4.62 -1.35 4.33
C LEU A 11 5.65 -2.13 3.51
N GLU A 12 5.86 -3.39 3.86
CA GLU A 12 6.77 -4.29 3.16
C GLU A 12 6.03 -5.56 2.75
N ASN A 13 5.96 -5.80 1.43
CA ASN A 13 5.34 -6.98 0.82
C ASN A 13 3.95 -7.33 1.38
N VAL A 14 3.14 -6.32 1.68
CA VAL A 14 1.83 -6.49 2.32
C VAL A 14 0.84 -7.05 1.32
N SER A 15 0.10 -8.08 1.73
CA SER A 15 -0.92 -8.72 0.91
C SER A 15 -2.20 -8.96 1.70
N LYS A 16 -3.35 -8.79 1.05
CA LYS A 16 -4.66 -9.08 1.61
C LYS A 16 -5.52 -9.76 0.55
N TYR A 17 -5.81 -11.03 0.79
CA TYR A 17 -6.58 -11.88 -0.11
C TYR A 17 -7.90 -12.29 0.54
N TYR A 18 -8.98 -12.17 -0.20
CA TYR A 18 -10.32 -12.54 0.22
C TYR A 18 -10.80 -13.76 -0.58
N PRO A 19 -11.16 -14.88 0.08
CA PRO A 19 -11.79 -15.99 -0.61
C PRO A 19 -13.21 -15.58 -1.05
N MET A 20 -13.54 -15.84 -2.30
CA MET A 20 -14.85 -15.57 -2.91
C MET A 20 -15.28 -16.81 -3.70
N GLY A 21 -16.00 -17.71 -3.01
CA GLY A 21 -16.35 -19.02 -3.54
C GLY A 21 -15.09 -19.81 -3.92
N ASP A 22 -15.02 -20.20 -5.19
CA ASP A 22 -13.89 -20.96 -5.75
C ASP A 22 -12.72 -20.07 -6.20
N THR A 23 -12.83 -18.74 -6.00
CA THR A 23 -11.81 -17.77 -6.43
C THR A 23 -11.20 -17.03 -5.24
N ILE A 24 -10.03 -16.43 -5.46
CA ILE A 24 -9.37 -15.56 -4.48
C ILE A 24 -9.29 -14.15 -5.09
N VAL A 25 -9.89 -13.18 -4.42
CA VAL A 25 -9.72 -11.77 -4.74
C VAL A 25 -8.49 -11.24 -4.02
N LYS A 26 -7.54 -10.73 -4.81
CA LYS A 26 -6.29 -10.17 -4.31
C LYS A 26 -6.41 -8.65 -4.14
N ALA A 27 -7.10 -8.22 -3.08
CA ALA A 27 -7.35 -6.80 -2.82
C ALA A 27 -6.07 -5.98 -2.56
N VAL A 28 -5.04 -6.61 -1.97
CA VAL A 28 -3.68 -6.05 -1.90
C VAL A 28 -2.73 -7.19 -2.23
N ASN A 29 -1.77 -6.99 -3.13
CA ASN A 29 -0.90 -8.06 -3.65
C ASN A 29 0.57 -7.62 -3.65
N GLY A 30 1.28 -7.91 -2.56
CA GLY A 30 2.72 -7.68 -2.44
C GLY A 30 3.13 -6.20 -2.46
N VAL A 31 2.33 -5.32 -1.86
CA VAL A 31 2.59 -3.87 -1.89
C VAL A 31 3.71 -3.50 -0.92
N THR A 32 4.70 -2.76 -1.44
CA THR A 32 5.79 -2.14 -0.67
C THR A 32 5.77 -0.64 -0.89
N ILE A 33 5.57 0.14 0.18
CA ILE A 33 5.49 1.60 0.12
C ILE A 33 6.02 2.21 1.41
N SER A 34 6.67 3.37 1.30
CA SER A 34 7.05 4.21 2.43
C SER A 34 6.46 5.60 2.25
N VAL A 35 6.00 6.22 3.32
CA VAL A 35 5.49 7.60 3.34
C VAL A 35 6.27 8.40 4.38
N GLU A 36 6.78 9.54 3.95
CA GLU A 36 7.54 10.46 4.78
C GLU A 36 6.60 11.44 5.52
N LYS A 37 7.07 11.93 6.65
CA LYS A 37 6.36 12.94 7.43
C LYS A 37 6.17 14.23 6.61
N GLY A 38 4.90 14.61 6.45
CA GLY A 38 4.51 15.80 5.70
C GLY A 38 4.08 15.51 4.27
N ASP A 39 4.16 14.26 3.82
CA ASP A 39 3.62 13.85 2.53
C ASP A 39 2.09 14.00 2.50
N PHE A 40 1.59 14.57 1.40
CA PHE A 40 0.18 14.51 1.02
C PHE A 40 0.00 13.41 -0.02
N VAL A 41 -0.54 12.26 0.40
CA VAL A 41 -0.66 11.06 -0.43
C VAL A 41 -2.10 10.86 -0.90
N VAL A 42 -2.27 10.55 -2.19
CA VAL A 42 -3.55 10.14 -2.77
C VAL A 42 -3.39 8.75 -3.38
N LEU A 43 -4.27 7.82 -3.00
CA LEU A 43 -4.39 6.51 -3.65
C LEU A 43 -5.47 6.60 -4.72
N MET A 44 -5.11 6.28 -5.96
CA MET A 44 -6.03 6.30 -7.11
C MET A 44 -6.07 4.94 -7.79
N GLY A 45 -7.24 4.56 -8.29
CA GLY A 45 -7.43 3.33 -9.04
C GLY A 45 -8.89 3.21 -9.52
N PRO A 46 -9.15 2.38 -10.54
CA PRO A 46 -10.51 2.02 -10.90
C PRO A 46 -11.21 1.27 -9.76
N SER A 47 -12.55 1.23 -9.78
CA SER A 47 -13.29 0.41 -8.80
C SER A 47 -12.85 -1.06 -8.89
N GLY A 48 -12.46 -1.64 -7.75
CA GLY A 48 -12.01 -3.04 -7.66
C GLY A 48 -10.50 -3.26 -7.82
N SER A 49 -9.68 -2.21 -7.92
CA SER A 49 -8.22 -2.28 -7.85
C SER A 49 -7.69 -2.56 -6.46
#